data_AF-M1VXB6-F1
#
_entry.id   AF-M1VXB6-F1
#
_cell.length_a   1.000
_cell.length_b   1.000
_cell.length_c   1.000
_cell.angle_alpha   90.00
_cell.angle_beta   90.00
_cell.angle_gamma   90.00
#
_symmetry.space_group_name_H-M   'P 1'
#
loop_
_entity.id
_entity.type
_entity.pdbx_description
1 polymer ?
#
loop_
_entity_poly.entity_id
_entity_poly.type
_entity_poly.pdbx_seq_one_letter_code
_entity_poly.pdbx_strand_id
1 'polypeptide(L)'
;MSNSKKRSAEAAPETTNKKKKRKTKFQQDDEALDMELGVNKLFTRMDNQLLADYLAQKLTRFGSHLSSVEISDLTVSANSIQDTTTSWQQDRTLANLPAFLEKFSDGEESLSKPPKKKGHPHTLIVAGAGLRAADIVRAVRKFQGKDNAVAKLFAKHMKVDEQVTFLKTRKSGIGVGTPARLIELIECGALLLDNLQRLVVDASHVDQKKRGVLDMKDTMMPLAQFLTRPEFRDRYGDEKKPLALLFY
;
A
#
# COMPACT_ATOMS: atom_id res chain seq x y z
N MET A 1 21.62 10.78 77.71
CA MET A 1 21.88 11.93 76.83
C MET A 1 22.41 11.42 75.48
N SER A 2 21.71 11.79 74.40
CA SER A 2 22.16 12.10 73.03
C SER A 2 23.38 11.42 72.33
N ASN A 3 23.06 10.82 71.18
CA ASN A 3 23.72 10.83 69.85
C ASN A 3 25.00 10.05 69.47
N SER A 4 24.78 9.00 68.66
CA SER A 4 25.26 8.69 67.30
C SER A 4 26.53 9.35 66.71
N LYS A 5 27.44 8.52 66.17
CA LYS A 5 28.14 8.77 64.89
C LYS A 5 28.68 7.49 64.20
N LYS A 6 28.02 7.18 63.07
CA LYS A 6 28.36 6.40 61.85
C LYS A 6 29.70 5.65 61.73
N ARG A 7 29.58 4.36 61.39
CA ARG A 7 30.57 3.51 60.67
C ARG A 7 30.63 3.88 59.19
N SER A 8 31.82 3.85 58.58
CA SER A 8 32.04 3.88 57.13
C SER A 8 32.74 2.59 56.70
N ALA A 9 32.07 1.77 55.90
CA ALA A 9 32.61 0.55 55.30
C ALA A 9 32.83 0.75 53.79
N GLU A 10 34.08 0.53 53.40
CA GLU A 10 34.62 -0.09 52.18
C GLU A 10 33.84 0.00 50.84
N ALA A 11 34.52 0.53 49.82
CA ALA A 11 34.05 0.65 48.46
C ALA A 11 34.23 -0.67 47.68
N ALA A 12 33.12 -1.22 47.18
CA ALA A 12 33.10 -2.28 46.17
C ALA A 12 33.04 -1.68 44.74
N PRO A 13 33.64 -2.31 43.72
CA PRO A 13 33.65 -1.78 42.37
C PRO A 13 32.29 -1.98 41.68
N GLU A 14 31.69 -0.88 41.21
CA GLU A 14 30.46 -0.87 40.43
C GLU A 14 30.70 -1.41 39.01
N THR A 15 30.26 -2.64 38.76
CA THR A 15 30.10 -3.17 37.41
C THR A 15 28.84 -2.55 36.78
N THR A 16 29.03 -1.52 35.95
CA THR A 16 27.95 -0.91 35.17
C THR A 16 27.52 -1.81 34.01
N ASN A 17 26.75 -2.86 34.33
CA ASN A 17 26.01 -3.62 33.34
C ASN A 17 24.91 -2.73 32.72
N LYS A 18 25.24 -2.03 31.62
CA LYS A 18 24.28 -1.39 30.73
C LYS A 18 23.36 -2.47 30.13
N LYS A 19 22.25 -2.77 30.81
CA LYS A 19 21.12 -3.50 30.23
C LYS A 19 20.68 -2.76 28.97
N LYS A 20 21.03 -3.29 27.78
CA LYS A 20 20.43 -2.88 26.50
C LYS A 20 18.92 -3.00 26.65
N LYS A 21 18.22 -1.87 26.79
CA LYS A 21 16.76 -1.81 26.73
C LYS A 21 16.34 -2.48 25.43
N ARG A 22 15.63 -3.59 25.54
CA ARG A 22 15.01 -4.29 24.43
C ARG A 22 13.99 -3.30 23.82
N LYS A 23 14.36 -2.64 22.71
CA LYS A 23 13.46 -1.72 21.99
C LYS A 23 12.15 -2.46 21.75
N THR A 24 11.02 -1.86 22.14
CA THR A 24 9.70 -2.43 21.86
C THR A 24 9.45 -2.39 20.36
N LYS A 25 8.66 -3.34 19.82
CA LYS A 25 8.34 -3.42 18.37
C LYS A 25 7.88 -2.08 17.77
N PHE A 26 7.21 -1.25 18.58
CA PHE A 26 6.70 0.07 18.22
C PHE A 26 7.79 1.14 18.04
N GLN A 27 8.92 1.06 18.75
CA GLN A 27 10.05 1.99 18.58
C GLN A 27 10.88 1.69 17.32
N GLN A 28 10.80 0.46 16.81
CA GLN A 28 11.55 0.02 15.65
C GLN A 28 10.86 0.43 14.34
N ASP A 29 9.52 0.44 14.33
CA ASP A 29 8.72 1.00 13.21
C ASP A 29 8.98 2.50 13.03
N ASP A 30 9.18 3.25 14.11
CA ASP A 30 9.32 4.71 14.08
C ASP A 30 10.67 5.19 13.50
N GLU A 31 11.73 4.36 13.61
CA GLU A 31 13.09 4.68 13.13
C GLU A 31 13.20 4.59 11.59
N ALA A 32 12.26 3.89 10.95
CA ALA A 32 12.21 3.76 9.50
C ALA A 32 11.26 4.76 8.83
N LEU A 33 10.52 5.56 9.61
CA LEU A 33 9.66 6.62 9.09
C LEU A 33 10.47 7.87 8.77
N ASP A 34 10.40 8.29 7.52
CA ASP A 34 10.89 9.58 7.08
C ASP A 34 9.71 10.55 6.95
N MET A 35 9.53 11.38 7.96
CA MET A 35 8.41 12.32 8.03
C MET A 35 8.58 13.54 7.11
N GLU A 36 9.81 13.85 6.68
CA GLU A 36 10.06 14.92 5.72
C GLU A 36 9.60 14.50 4.32
N LEU A 37 9.91 13.26 3.95
CA LEU A 37 9.47 12.65 2.69
C LEU A 37 8.05 12.07 2.76
N GLY A 38 7.50 11.89 3.96
CA GLY A 38 6.19 11.28 4.20
C GLY A 38 6.15 9.80 3.82
N VAL A 39 7.27 9.08 3.98
CA VAL A 39 7.40 7.67 3.57
C VAL A 39 7.99 6.79 4.67
N ASN A 40 7.53 5.54 4.73
CA ASN A 40 8.09 4.46 5.51
C ASN A 40 9.15 3.73 4.68
N LYS A 41 10.42 3.89 5.03
CA LYS A 41 11.56 3.28 4.34
C LYS A 41 11.66 1.77 4.55
N LEU A 42 10.83 1.15 5.39
CA LEU A 42 10.76 -0.32 5.48
C LEU A 42 10.38 -0.96 4.14
N PHE A 43 9.49 -0.33 3.37
CA PHE A 43 9.02 -0.86 2.08
C PHE A 43 10.09 -0.87 0.97
N THR A 44 11.25 -0.23 1.18
CA THR A 44 12.39 -0.39 0.26
C THR A 44 13.21 -1.65 0.54
N ARG A 45 13.01 -2.28 1.70
CA ARG A 45 13.82 -3.41 2.19
C ARG A 45 13.03 -4.70 2.41
N MET A 46 11.71 -4.65 2.30
CA MET A 46 10.84 -5.82 2.42
C MET A 46 10.69 -6.49 1.07
N ASP A 47 11.32 -7.65 0.91
CA ASP A 47 11.06 -8.54 -0.22
C ASP A 47 9.61 -9.06 -0.19
N ASN A 48 9.23 -9.84 -1.19
CA ASN A 48 7.87 -10.38 -1.29
C ASN A 48 7.46 -11.26 -0.09
N GLN A 49 8.39 -12.00 0.50
CA GLN A 49 8.12 -12.83 1.69
C GLN A 49 7.86 -11.95 2.92
N LEU A 50 8.74 -11.00 3.19
CA LEU A 50 8.61 -10.06 4.31
C LEU A 50 7.35 -9.18 4.17
N LEU A 51 6.99 -8.78 2.94
CA LEU A 51 5.74 -8.05 2.68
C LEU A 51 4.51 -8.90 2.97
N ALA A 52 4.48 -10.17 2.55
CA ALA A 52 3.37 -11.07 2.84
C ALA A 52 3.20 -11.28 4.36
N ASP A 53 4.29 -11.51 5.08
CA ASP A 53 4.28 -11.65 6.54
C ASP A 53 3.81 -10.36 7.23
N TYR A 54 4.23 -9.20 6.72
CA TYR A 54 3.78 -7.90 7.22
C TYR A 54 2.28 -7.69 7.02
N LEU A 55 1.75 -8.01 5.84
CA LEU A 55 0.31 -7.95 5.55
C LEU A 55 -0.48 -8.90 6.47
N ALA A 56 -0.03 -10.14 6.63
CA ALA A 56 -0.66 -11.12 7.51
C ALA A 56 -0.69 -10.65 8.97
N GLN A 57 0.39 -10.02 9.44
CA GLN A 57 0.47 -9.44 10.78
C GLN A 57 -0.57 -8.30 10.96
N LYS A 58 -0.67 -7.38 9.98
CA LYS A 58 -1.63 -6.27 10.03
C LYS A 58 -3.07 -6.78 9.95
N LEU A 59 -3.33 -7.74 9.06
CA LEU A 59 -4.63 -8.39 8.92
C LEU A 59 -5.06 -9.05 10.23
N THR A 60 -4.21 -9.85 10.86
CA THR A 60 -4.51 -10.51 12.15
C THR A 60 -4.80 -9.48 13.25
N ARG A 61 -4.07 -8.36 13.26
CA ARG A 61 -4.27 -7.28 14.24
C ARG A 61 -5.64 -6.61 14.09
N PHE A 62 -6.09 -6.33 12.86
CA PHE A 62 -7.35 -5.61 12.62
C PHE A 62 -8.57 -6.52 12.45
N GLY A 63 -8.33 -7.78 12.10
CA GLY A 63 -9.29 -8.85 11.93
C GLY A 63 -9.43 -9.75 13.15
N SER A 64 -9.19 -9.27 14.37
CA SER A 64 -9.23 -10.09 15.60
C SER A 64 -10.59 -10.74 15.91
N HIS A 65 -11.64 -10.35 15.19
CA HIS A 65 -12.99 -10.90 15.26
C HIS A 65 -13.24 -12.01 14.23
N LEU A 66 -12.32 -12.19 13.28
CA LEU A 66 -12.38 -13.21 12.24
C LEU A 66 -11.79 -14.52 12.75
N SER A 67 -12.35 -15.62 12.27
CA SER A 67 -11.81 -16.95 12.45
C SER A 67 -10.47 -17.13 11.74
N SER A 68 -9.72 -18.16 12.11
CA SER A 68 -8.48 -18.52 11.42
C SER A 68 -8.68 -18.81 9.93
N VAL A 69 -9.85 -19.34 9.56
CA VAL A 69 -10.21 -19.63 8.17
C VAL A 69 -10.42 -18.34 7.40
N GLU A 70 -11.20 -17.40 7.95
CA GLU A 70 -11.42 -16.10 7.31
C GLU A 70 -10.14 -15.27 7.19
N ILE A 71 -9.23 -15.34 8.17
CA ILE A 71 -7.91 -14.70 8.06
C ILE A 71 -7.09 -15.34 6.93
N SER A 72 -7.11 -16.67 6.82
CA SER A 72 -6.45 -17.38 5.71
C SER A 72 -7.02 -16.95 4.36
N ASP A 73 -8.34 -16.81 4.26
CA ASP A 73 -9.06 -16.35 3.06
C ASP A 73 -8.80 -14.88 2.72
N LEU A 74 -8.22 -14.10 3.62
CA LEU A 74 -7.82 -12.71 3.38
C LEU A 74 -6.29 -12.52 3.32
N THR A 75 -5.53 -13.60 3.48
CA THR A 75 -4.07 -13.55 3.39
C THR A 75 -3.61 -13.58 1.93
N VAL A 76 -2.64 -12.72 1.62
CA VAL A 76 -1.96 -12.66 0.32
C VAL A 76 -0.67 -13.47 0.42
N SER A 77 -0.44 -14.40 -0.50
CA SER A 77 0.78 -15.21 -0.52
C SER A 77 1.98 -14.42 -1.06
N ALA A 78 3.19 -14.76 -0.62
CA ALA A 78 4.43 -14.13 -1.10
C ALA A 78 4.60 -14.26 -2.63
N ASN A 79 4.16 -15.37 -3.22
CA ASN A 79 4.19 -15.60 -4.67
C ASN A 79 3.24 -14.66 -5.44
N SER A 80 2.24 -14.10 -4.77
CA SER A 80 1.34 -13.12 -5.39
C SER A 80 1.98 -11.74 -5.52
N ILE A 81 3.00 -11.44 -4.70
CA ILE A 81 3.64 -10.13 -4.62
C ILE A 81 4.88 -10.14 -5.51
N GLN A 82 4.94 -9.19 -6.43
CA GLN A 82 6.15 -8.98 -7.21
C GLN A 82 7.18 -8.22 -6.37
N ASP A 83 8.37 -8.81 -6.20
CA ASP A 83 9.46 -8.15 -5.50
C ASP A 83 9.97 -6.95 -6.32
N THR A 84 9.96 -5.78 -5.69
CA THR A 84 10.41 -4.52 -6.29
C THR A 84 11.70 -4.00 -5.66
N THR A 85 12.14 -4.58 -4.53
CA THR A 85 13.26 -4.06 -3.72
C THR A 85 14.59 -4.08 -4.46
N THR A 86 14.85 -5.12 -5.25
CA THR A 86 16.10 -5.22 -6.03
C THR A 86 16.07 -4.26 -7.23
N SER A 87 14.92 -4.15 -7.90
CA SER A 87 14.78 -3.41 -9.16
C SER A 87 14.54 -1.91 -8.98
N TRP A 88 14.20 -1.47 -7.77
CA TRP A 88 13.85 -0.09 -7.46
C TRP A 88 14.48 0.37 -6.15
N GLN A 89 15.49 1.25 -6.25
CA GLN A 89 16.25 1.76 -5.11
C GLN A 89 15.99 3.22 -4.77
N GLN A 90 15.14 3.90 -5.55
CA GLN A 90 14.80 5.30 -5.29
C GLN A 90 13.75 5.40 -4.18
N ASP A 91 13.69 6.56 -3.53
CA ASP A 91 12.64 6.83 -2.54
C ASP A 91 11.25 6.73 -3.19
N ARG A 92 10.30 6.18 -2.42
CA ARG A 92 8.94 5.90 -2.87
C ARG A 92 8.03 7.14 -2.71
N THR A 93 8.50 8.28 -3.22
CA THR A 93 7.79 9.58 -3.14
C THR A 93 6.95 9.85 -4.39
N LEU A 94 5.98 10.76 -4.32
CA LEU A 94 5.15 11.10 -5.50
C LEU A 94 5.96 11.55 -6.72
N ALA A 95 7.13 12.15 -6.53
CA ALA A 95 8.01 12.57 -7.61
C ALA A 95 8.54 11.36 -8.41
N ASN A 96 8.81 10.24 -7.73
CA ASN A 96 9.40 9.07 -8.36
C ASN A 96 8.34 8.02 -8.77
N LEU A 97 7.07 8.21 -8.42
CA LEU A 97 5.99 7.29 -8.75
C LEU A 97 5.86 7.04 -10.28
N PRO A 98 5.92 8.06 -11.16
CA PRO A 98 5.83 7.82 -12.60
C PRO A 98 6.97 6.91 -13.11
N ALA A 99 8.20 7.17 -12.68
CA ALA A 99 9.36 6.35 -13.04
C ALA A 99 9.26 4.92 -12.47
N PHE A 100 8.67 4.74 -11.28
CA PHE A 100 8.37 3.42 -10.75
C PHE A 100 7.39 2.67 -11.64
N LEU A 101 6.30 3.32 -12.04
CA LEU A 101 5.30 2.71 -12.92
C LEU A 101 5.93 2.29 -14.26
N GLU A 102 6.77 3.14 -14.85
CA GLU A 102 7.49 2.84 -16.10
C GLU A 102 8.42 1.64 -15.97
N LYS A 103 9.13 1.54 -14.84
CA LYS A 103 10.07 0.44 -14.57
C LYS A 103 9.36 -0.92 -14.48
N PHE A 104 8.13 -0.93 -13.96
CA PHE A 104 7.32 -2.14 -13.78
C PHE A 104 6.18 -2.25 -14.81
N SER A 105 6.31 -1.59 -15.96
CA SER A 105 5.44 -1.73 -17.12
C SER A 105 6.26 -1.94 -18.39
N ASP A 106 5.59 -2.12 -19.53
CA ASP A 106 6.24 -2.17 -20.86
C ASP A 106 6.64 -0.77 -21.37
N GLY A 107 7.17 0.08 -20.47
CA GLY A 107 7.55 1.47 -20.74
C GLY A 107 6.40 2.51 -20.68
N GLU A 108 6.77 3.78 -20.83
CA GLU A 108 5.88 4.95 -20.71
C GLU A 108 4.69 4.95 -21.69
N GLU A 109 4.91 4.45 -22.91
CA GLU A 109 3.84 4.35 -23.91
C GLU A 109 2.71 3.42 -23.46
N SER A 110 3.04 2.33 -22.78
CA SER A 110 2.06 1.37 -22.28
C SER A 110 1.14 1.99 -21.21
N LEU A 111 1.68 2.91 -20.41
CA LEU A 111 0.94 3.65 -19.37
C LEU A 111 0.07 4.76 -19.96
N SER A 112 0.50 5.32 -21.09
CA SER A 112 -0.19 6.41 -21.78
C SER A 112 -1.27 5.92 -22.75
N LYS A 113 -1.27 4.62 -23.08
CA LYS A 113 -2.20 4.00 -24.03
C LYS A 113 -3.36 3.31 -23.29
N PRO A 114 -4.57 3.89 -23.28
CA PRO A 114 -5.69 3.28 -22.61
C PRO A 114 -6.24 2.12 -23.45
N PRO A 115 -6.85 1.12 -22.79
CA PRO A 115 -7.60 0.10 -23.49
C PRO A 115 -8.76 0.68 -24.30
N LYS A 116 -9.10 -0.01 -25.40
CA LYS A 116 -10.20 0.41 -26.29
C LYS A 116 -11.55 0.41 -25.57
N LYS A 117 -11.77 -0.57 -24.69
CA LYS A 117 -12.98 -0.71 -23.88
C LYS A 117 -12.94 0.27 -22.70
N LYS A 118 -14.06 0.97 -22.48
CA LYS A 118 -14.21 1.93 -21.37
C LYS A 118 -14.43 1.19 -20.06
N GLY A 119 -13.98 1.76 -18.94
CA GLY A 119 -14.08 1.13 -17.63
C GLY A 119 -13.11 -0.02 -17.37
N HIS A 120 -12.15 -0.29 -18.27
CA HIS A 120 -11.21 -1.42 -18.15
C HIS A 120 -9.75 -0.99 -17.93
N PRO A 121 -9.39 -0.23 -16.89
CA PRO A 121 -8.02 0.29 -16.74
C PRO A 121 -6.97 -0.83 -16.73
N HIS A 122 -5.78 -0.56 -17.26
CA HIS A 122 -4.64 -1.48 -17.19
C HIS A 122 -3.91 -1.39 -15.85
N THR A 123 -4.04 -0.26 -15.13
CA THR A 123 -3.39 -0.06 -13.83
C THR A 123 -4.36 0.53 -12.83
N LEU A 124 -4.44 -0.07 -11.65
CA LEU A 124 -5.12 0.50 -10.50
C LEU A 124 -4.09 0.83 -9.42
N ILE A 125 -4.12 2.07 -8.93
CA ILE A 125 -3.30 2.52 -7.81
C ILE A 125 -4.20 2.71 -6.59
N VAL A 126 -3.88 2.04 -5.50
CA VAL A 126 -4.65 1.99 -4.28
C VAL A 126 -4.00 2.86 -3.22
N ALA A 127 -4.73 3.86 -2.74
CA ALA A 127 -4.27 4.80 -1.73
C ALA A 127 -5.05 4.66 -0.43
N GLY A 128 -4.42 4.97 0.70
CA GLY A 128 -5.06 4.93 2.02
C GLY A 128 -6.13 6.01 2.27
N ALA A 129 -6.13 7.10 1.50
CA ALA A 129 -7.07 8.19 1.70
C ALA A 129 -7.36 8.96 0.41
N GLY A 130 -8.53 9.60 0.34
CA GLY A 130 -8.93 10.41 -0.83
C GLY A 130 -8.04 11.62 -1.09
N LEU A 131 -7.44 12.22 -0.05
CA LEU A 131 -6.46 13.30 -0.22
C LEU A 131 -5.21 12.77 -0.93
N ARG A 132 -4.61 11.69 -0.42
CA ARG A 132 -3.45 11.04 -1.03
C ARG A 132 -3.74 10.53 -2.45
N ALA A 133 -4.91 9.96 -2.68
CA ALA A 133 -5.35 9.55 -4.02
C ALA A 133 -5.38 10.74 -5.00
N ALA A 134 -5.82 11.91 -4.57
CA ALA A 134 -5.79 13.11 -5.41
C ALA A 134 -4.37 13.56 -5.76
N ASP A 135 -3.42 13.40 -4.83
CA ASP A 135 -2.01 13.74 -5.06
C ASP A 135 -1.35 12.74 -6.02
N ILE A 136 -1.63 11.45 -5.86
CA ILE A 136 -1.23 10.39 -6.81
C ILE A 136 -1.76 10.70 -8.20
N VAL A 137 -3.05 11.06 -8.32
CA VAL A 137 -3.65 11.45 -9.62
C VAL A 137 -2.86 12.58 -10.27
N ARG A 138 -2.39 13.58 -9.50
CA ARG A 138 -1.56 14.66 -10.05
C ARG A 138 -0.19 14.16 -10.48
N ALA A 139 0.45 13.28 -9.71
CA ALA A 139 1.76 12.70 -10.05
C ALA A 139 1.72 11.90 -11.35
N VAL A 140 0.66 11.13 -11.60
CA VAL A 140 0.54 10.29 -12.80
C VAL A 140 -0.13 10.99 -13.99
N ARG A 141 -0.38 12.30 -13.92
CA ARG A 141 -1.00 13.07 -15.03
C ARG A 141 -0.16 13.09 -16.29
N LYS A 142 1.14 12.86 -16.21
CA LYS A 142 2.00 12.80 -17.40
C LYS A 142 1.58 11.70 -18.38
N PHE A 143 0.94 10.63 -17.90
CA PHE A 143 0.40 9.56 -18.74
C PHE A 143 -1.00 9.87 -19.30
N GLN A 144 -1.58 11.02 -18.95
CA GLN A 144 -2.86 11.46 -19.47
C GLN A 144 -2.70 11.93 -20.93
N GLY A 145 -3.71 11.67 -21.75
CA GLY A 145 -3.76 12.12 -23.14
C GLY A 145 -5.16 12.54 -23.56
N LYS A 146 -5.32 12.99 -24.80
CA LYS A 146 -6.62 13.45 -25.35
C LYS A 146 -7.74 12.41 -25.16
N ASP A 147 -7.41 11.14 -25.37
CA ASP A 147 -8.33 10.01 -25.25
C ASP A 147 -7.99 9.07 -24.08
N ASN A 148 -7.11 9.49 -23.17
CA ASN A 148 -6.72 8.74 -21.98
C ASN A 148 -6.87 9.60 -20.73
N ALA A 149 -7.91 9.36 -19.94
CA ALA A 149 -8.09 10.04 -18.67
C ALA A 149 -7.50 9.23 -17.51
N VAL A 150 -6.99 9.90 -16.48
CA VAL A 150 -6.71 9.25 -15.19
C VAL A 150 -8.01 9.22 -14.37
N ALA A 151 -8.51 8.02 -14.07
CA ALA A 151 -9.77 7.85 -13.37
C ALA A 151 -9.63 8.13 -11.86
N LYS A 152 -10.50 8.97 -11.31
CA LYS A 152 -10.55 9.32 -9.89
C LYS A 152 -11.60 8.48 -9.19
N LEU A 153 -11.18 7.43 -8.49
CA LEU A 153 -12.02 6.37 -7.94
C LEU A 153 -12.03 6.40 -6.40
N PHE A 154 -12.23 7.58 -5.81
CA PHE A 154 -12.27 7.79 -4.36
C PHE A 154 -13.35 8.80 -3.96
N ALA A 155 -13.84 8.72 -2.72
CA ALA A 155 -14.81 9.65 -2.17
C ALA A 155 -14.12 10.97 -1.77
N LYS A 156 -14.29 12.02 -2.57
CA LYS A 156 -13.90 13.40 -2.20
C LYS A 156 -14.80 14.44 -2.85
N HIS A 157 -14.81 14.47 -4.18
CA HIS A 157 -15.60 15.43 -4.98
C HIS A 157 -16.44 14.76 -6.07
N MET A 158 -16.44 13.42 -6.15
CA MET A 158 -17.27 12.68 -7.08
C MET A 158 -18.09 11.62 -6.34
N LYS A 159 -19.38 11.58 -6.63
CA LYS A 159 -20.28 10.52 -6.18
C LYS A 159 -20.03 9.24 -6.97
N VAL A 160 -20.53 8.12 -6.47
CA VAL A 160 -20.40 6.80 -7.12
C VAL A 160 -21.02 6.84 -8.51
N ASP A 161 -22.24 7.37 -8.65
CA ASP A 161 -22.95 7.46 -9.94
C ASP A 161 -22.19 8.31 -10.98
N GLU A 162 -21.52 9.36 -10.54
CA GLU A 162 -20.68 10.20 -11.40
C GLU A 162 -19.44 9.43 -11.87
N GLN A 163 -18.84 8.61 -11.00
CA GLN A 163 -17.73 7.73 -11.35
C GLN A 163 -18.16 6.60 -12.28
N VAL A 164 -19.34 6.01 -12.05
CA VAL A 164 -19.94 5.02 -12.95
C VAL A 164 -20.15 5.63 -14.34
N THR A 165 -20.70 6.83 -14.41
CA THR A 165 -20.89 7.57 -15.66
C THR A 165 -19.55 7.87 -16.34
N PHE A 166 -18.55 8.30 -15.58
CA PHE A 166 -17.20 8.55 -16.09
C PHE A 166 -16.59 7.28 -16.69
N LEU A 167 -16.63 6.15 -15.98
CA LEU A 167 -16.07 4.87 -16.44
C LEU A 167 -16.80 4.34 -17.69
N LYS A 168 -18.09 4.60 -17.84
CA LYS A 168 -18.88 4.23 -19.04
C LYS A 168 -18.65 5.15 -20.24
N THR A 169 -18.23 6.40 -20.02
CA THR A 169 -18.14 7.41 -21.09
C THR A 169 -16.72 7.67 -21.56
N ARG A 170 -15.72 7.58 -20.66
CA ARG A 170 -14.31 7.90 -20.92
C ARG A 170 -13.44 6.64 -20.88
N LYS A 171 -12.39 6.64 -21.71
CA LYS A 171 -11.32 5.66 -21.62
C LYS A 171 -10.33 6.12 -20.55
N SER A 172 -9.85 5.16 -19.76
CA SER A 172 -8.83 5.42 -18.75
C SER A 172 -7.86 4.26 -18.70
N GLY A 173 -6.56 4.57 -18.78
CA GLY A 173 -5.48 3.59 -18.62
C GLY A 173 -5.19 3.34 -17.14
N ILE A 174 -5.12 4.42 -16.37
CA ILE A 174 -4.82 4.39 -14.93
C ILE A 174 -6.05 4.83 -14.14
N GLY A 175 -6.45 4.04 -13.15
CA GLY A 175 -7.41 4.42 -12.11
C GLY A 175 -6.73 4.54 -10.76
N VAL A 176 -7.08 5.56 -9.99
CA VAL A 176 -6.54 5.79 -8.64
C VAL A 176 -7.69 5.88 -7.66
N GLY A 177 -7.68 5.05 -6.61
CA GLY A 177 -8.80 4.96 -5.69
C GLY A 177 -8.45 4.52 -4.28
N THR A 178 -9.47 4.53 -3.42
CA THR A 178 -9.40 3.91 -2.09
C THR A 178 -9.99 2.50 -2.17
N PRO A 179 -9.56 1.53 -1.34
CA PRO A 179 -10.01 0.15 -1.46
C PRO A 179 -11.54 -0.02 -1.48
N ALA A 180 -12.24 0.62 -0.52
CA ALA A 180 -13.70 0.55 -0.44
C ALA A 180 -14.41 1.06 -1.70
N ARG A 181 -13.93 2.17 -2.29
CA ARG A 181 -14.53 2.73 -3.51
C ARG A 181 -14.23 1.89 -4.74
N LEU A 182 -13.04 1.28 -4.81
CA LEU A 182 -12.70 0.36 -5.90
C LEU A 182 -13.61 -0.87 -5.86
N ILE A 183 -13.82 -1.46 -4.68
CA ILE A 183 -14.75 -2.57 -4.48
C ILE A 183 -16.17 -2.18 -4.94
N GLU A 184 -16.69 -1.06 -4.44
CA GLU A 184 -18.03 -0.56 -4.77
C GLU A 184 -18.22 -0.38 -6.29
N LEU A 185 -17.24 0.18 -7.00
CA LEU A 185 -17.32 0.38 -8.45
C LEU A 185 -17.22 -0.92 -9.27
N ILE A 186 -16.53 -1.93 -8.75
CA ILE A 186 -16.48 -3.28 -9.35
C ILE A 186 -17.84 -3.95 -9.18
N GLU A 187 -18.41 -3.89 -7.99
CA GLU A 187 -19.72 -4.49 -7.67
C GLU A 187 -20.86 -3.83 -8.45
N CYS A 188 -20.78 -2.52 -8.71
CA CYS A 188 -21.71 -1.84 -9.63
C CYS A 188 -21.49 -2.19 -11.12
N GLY A 189 -20.49 -3.00 -11.47
CA GLY A 189 -20.17 -3.39 -12.84
C GLY A 189 -19.61 -2.26 -13.71
N ALA A 190 -19.15 -1.16 -13.10
CA ALA A 190 -18.61 0.00 -13.82
C ALA A 190 -17.10 -0.08 -14.00
N LEU A 191 -16.39 -0.61 -13.01
CA LEU A 191 -14.96 -0.89 -13.04
C LEU A 191 -14.75 -2.36 -13.39
N LEU A 192 -14.26 -2.61 -14.61
CA LEU A 192 -14.08 -3.95 -15.17
C LEU A 192 -12.60 -4.32 -15.17
N LEU A 193 -12.31 -5.59 -14.87
CA LEU A 193 -10.96 -6.05 -14.52
C LEU A 193 -10.27 -6.79 -15.66
N ASP A 194 -10.94 -6.99 -16.80
CA ASP A 194 -10.45 -7.88 -17.87
C ASP A 194 -9.11 -7.45 -18.46
N ASN A 195 -8.83 -6.14 -18.49
CA ASN A 195 -7.58 -5.58 -19.01
C ASN A 195 -6.61 -5.15 -17.90
N LEU A 196 -6.93 -5.40 -16.64
CA LEU A 196 -6.07 -5.01 -15.53
C LEU A 196 -4.75 -5.78 -15.62
N GLN A 197 -3.62 -5.10 -15.65
CA GLN A 197 -2.29 -5.71 -15.72
C GLN A 197 -1.52 -5.52 -14.41
N ARG A 198 -1.80 -4.43 -13.68
CA ARG A 198 -1.04 -4.01 -12.50
C ARG A 198 -1.95 -3.47 -11.40
N LEU A 199 -1.69 -3.93 -10.18
CA LEU A 199 -2.19 -3.38 -8.93
C LEU A 199 -1.01 -2.76 -8.18
N VAL A 200 -1.12 -1.47 -7.83
CA VAL A 200 -0.06 -0.75 -7.12
C VAL A 200 -0.62 -0.23 -5.80
N VAL A 201 -0.15 -0.73 -4.68
CA VAL A 201 -0.56 -0.28 -3.34
C VAL A 201 0.42 0.78 -2.85
N ASP A 202 -0.04 2.01 -2.62
CA ASP A 202 0.75 3.12 -2.03
C ASP A 202 0.95 2.86 -0.52
N ALA A 203 1.82 1.90 -0.22
CA ALA A 203 2.04 1.34 1.11
C ALA A 203 3.12 2.07 1.89
N SER A 204 4.11 2.63 1.19
CA SER A 204 5.18 3.40 1.82
C SER A 204 4.70 4.75 2.35
N HIS A 205 3.68 5.37 1.75
CA HIS A 205 3.17 6.65 2.22
C HIS A 205 2.64 6.59 3.66
N VAL A 206 3.05 7.56 4.48
CA VAL A 206 2.52 7.78 5.83
C VAL A 206 1.96 9.19 5.97
N ASP A 207 0.82 9.31 6.64
CA ASP A 207 0.20 10.60 6.95
C ASP A 207 0.90 11.31 8.13
N GLN A 208 0.45 12.52 8.45
CA GLN A 208 0.96 13.31 9.59
C GLN A 208 0.82 12.60 10.95
N LYS A 209 -0.06 11.60 11.05
CA LYS A 209 -0.26 10.77 12.25
C LYS A 209 0.52 9.45 12.16
N LYS A 210 1.46 9.33 11.22
CA LYS A 210 2.31 8.15 11.00
C LYS A 210 1.51 6.90 10.60
N ARG A 211 0.43 7.08 9.83
CA ARG A 211 -0.43 5.97 9.36
C ARG A 211 -0.38 5.86 7.84
N GLY A 212 -0.10 4.66 7.34
CA GLY A 212 -0.26 4.30 5.94
C GLY A 212 -1.56 3.54 5.66
N VAL A 213 -1.70 3.06 4.42
CA VAL A 213 -2.89 2.27 3.99
C VAL A 213 -3.08 0.99 4.81
N LEU A 214 -2.00 0.43 5.36
CA LEU A 214 -1.99 -0.80 6.15
C LEU A 214 -2.20 -0.58 7.66
N ASP A 215 -2.27 0.67 8.14
CA ASP A 215 -2.21 1.00 9.57
C ASP A 215 -3.56 1.35 10.22
N MET A 216 -4.64 1.34 9.45
CA MET A 216 -5.98 1.62 9.96
C MET A 216 -6.93 0.47 9.59
N LYS A 217 -7.80 0.08 10.52
CA LYS A 217 -8.79 -0.99 10.30
C LYS A 217 -9.65 -0.71 9.07
N ASP A 218 -10.15 0.51 8.95
CA ASP A 218 -11.09 0.93 7.89
C ASP A 218 -10.45 0.99 6.49
N THR A 219 -9.13 0.93 6.38
CA THR A 219 -8.42 0.85 5.09
C THR A 219 -7.80 -0.51 4.86
N MET A 220 -7.20 -1.11 5.89
CA MET A 220 -6.53 -2.41 5.78
C MET A 220 -7.52 -3.55 5.54
N MET A 221 -8.68 -3.57 6.21
CA MET A 221 -9.67 -4.63 6.00
C MET A 221 -10.25 -4.61 4.58
N PRO A 222 -10.71 -3.45 4.06
CA PRO A 222 -11.14 -3.38 2.66
C PRO A 222 -9.98 -3.60 1.67
N LEU A 223 -8.74 -3.22 2.00
CA LEU A 223 -7.59 -3.54 1.15
C LEU A 223 -7.36 -5.06 1.07
N ALA A 224 -7.38 -5.77 2.19
CA ALA A 224 -7.21 -7.21 2.22
C ALA A 224 -8.28 -7.89 1.35
N GLN A 225 -9.56 -7.54 1.55
CA GLN A 225 -10.68 -8.01 0.73
C GLN A 225 -10.49 -7.70 -0.76
N PHE A 226 -10.00 -6.50 -1.08
CA PHE A 226 -9.72 -6.10 -2.45
C PHE A 226 -8.59 -6.92 -3.07
N LEU A 227 -7.48 -7.13 -2.36
CA LEU A 227 -6.33 -7.86 -2.87
C LEU A 227 -6.57 -9.37 -3.00
N THR A 228 -7.48 -9.95 -2.21
CA THR A 228 -7.80 -11.39 -2.22
C THR A 228 -9.04 -11.76 -3.01
N ARG A 229 -9.55 -10.83 -3.82
CA ARG A 229 -10.64 -11.10 -4.76
C ARG A 229 -10.32 -12.31 -5.66
N PRO A 230 -11.29 -13.21 -5.91
CA PRO A 230 -11.08 -14.37 -6.79
C PRO A 230 -10.51 -13.97 -8.16
N GLU A 231 -11.00 -12.88 -8.74
CA GLU A 231 -10.58 -12.37 -10.05
C GLU A 231 -9.09 -11.97 -10.09
N PHE A 232 -8.48 -11.71 -8.94
CA PHE A 232 -7.06 -11.39 -8.82
C PHE A 232 -6.24 -12.62 -8.45
N ARG A 233 -6.73 -13.45 -7.52
CA ARG A 233 -6.06 -14.68 -7.07
C ARG A 233 -5.71 -15.61 -8.21
N ASP A 234 -6.66 -15.82 -9.11
CA ASP A 234 -6.47 -16.69 -10.28
C ASP A 234 -5.43 -16.15 -11.27
N ARG A 235 -5.05 -14.87 -11.13
CA ARG A 235 -4.13 -14.17 -12.03
C ARG A 235 -2.76 -13.90 -11.40
N TYR A 236 -2.65 -14.02 -10.09
CA TYR A 236 -1.37 -13.91 -9.40
C TYR A 236 -0.51 -15.12 -9.76
N GLY A 237 0.58 -14.88 -10.49
CA GLY A 237 1.47 -15.93 -10.98
C GLY A 237 0.96 -16.70 -12.19
N ASP A 238 -0.17 -16.30 -12.80
CA ASP A 238 -0.65 -16.91 -14.05
C ASP A 238 0.27 -16.52 -15.23
N GLU A 239 0.69 -17.50 -16.03
CA GLU A 239 1.63 -17.28 -17.14
C GLU A 239 1.00 -16.57 -18.34
N LYS A 240 -0.31 -16.75 -18.56
CA LYS A 240 -1.01 -16.28 -19.78
C LYS A 240 -1.63 -14.89 -19.60
N LYS A 241 -2.12 -14.59 -18.41
CA LYS A 241 -2.80 -13.35 -18.05
C LYS A 241 -2.37 -12.86 -16.66
N PRO A 242 -1.06 -12.64 -16.43
CA PRO A 242 -0.54 -12.24 -15.14
C PRO A 242 -1.17 -10.94 -14.64
N LEU A 243 -1.28 -10.83 -13.33
CA LEU A 243 -1.58 -9.59 -12.63
C LEU A 243 -0.44 -9.27 -11.67
N ALA A 244 0.31 -8.22 -11.95
CA ALA A 244 1.40 -7.79 -11.09
C ALA A 244 0.86 -7.02 -9.88
N LEU A 245 1.06 -7.55 -8.68
CA LEU A 245 0.80 -6.86 -7.42
C LEU A 245 2.10 -6.25 -6.90
N LEU A 246 2.13 -4.92 -6.89
CA LEU A 246 3.28 -4.09 -6.55
C LEU A 246 2.95 -3.28 -5.30
N PHE A 247 3.90 -3.18 -4.38
CA PHE A 247 3.83 -2.26 -3.25
C PHE A 247 4.73 -1.08 -3.56
N TYR A 248 4.14 0.11 -3.63
CA TYR A 248 4.81 1.39 -3.80
C TYR A 248 5.08 2.06 -2.47
#